data_AF-A0A2N7VLC1-F1
#
_entry.id   AF-A0A2N7VLC1-F1
#
_cell.length_a   1.000
_cell.length_b   1.000
_cell.length_c   1.000
_cell.angle_alpha   90.00
_cell.angle_beta   90.00
_cell.angle_gamma   90.00
#
_symmetry.space_group_name_H-M   'P 1'
#
loop_
_entity.id
_entity.type
_entity.pdbx_description
1 polymer ?
#
loop_
_entity_poly.entity_id
_entity_poly.type
_entity_poly.pdbx_seq_one_letter_code
_entity_poly.pdbx_strand_id
1 'polypeptide(L)'
;MLTLVLVAGVWAGLQNALAGGGSFVTLPALIVSGMTPLAANITSTVALFPGQVMSGIAGRRLVSGANRLPFSVLFGVSVVGGALG
;
A
#
# COMPACT_ATOMS: atom_id res chain seq x y z
N MET A 1 -21.17 11.38 -2.52
CA MET A 1 -19.92 11.15 -1.76
C MET A 1 -19.36 9.75 -1.93
N LEU A 2 -20.17 8.69 -1.80
CA LEU A 2 -19.68 7.30 -1.94
C LEU A 2 -18.91 7.04 -3.25
N THR A 3 -19.43 7.52 -4.39
CA THR A 3 -18.79 7.36 -5.70
C THR A 3 -17.41 8.02 -5.77
N LEU A 4 -17.24 9.16 -5.11
CA LEU A 4 -15.97 9.90 -5.07
C LEU A 4 -14.94 9.14 -4.24
N VAL A 5 -15.34 8.61 -3.08
CA VAL A 5 -14.49 7.78 -2.22
C VAL A 5 -14.13 6.45 -2.92
N LEU A 6 -15.05 5.86 -3.68
CA LEU A 6 -14.81 4.61 -4.39
C LEU A 6 -13.81 4.80 -5.53
N VAL A 7 -13.97 5.85 -6.34
CA VAL A 7 -13.01 6.19 -7.40
C VAL A 7 -11.65 6.58 -6.81
N ALA A 8 -11.63 7.39 -5.75
CA ALA A 8 -10.41 7.76 -5.05
C ALA A 8 -9.70 6.55 -4.45
N GLY A 9 -10.44 5.58 -3.89
CA GLY A 9 -9.90 4.34 -3.34
C GLY A 9 -9.29 3.44 -4.40
N VAL A 10 -9.96 3.27 -5.56
CA VAL A 10 -9.41 2.49 -6.69
C VAL A 10 -8.14 3.15 -7.24
N TRP A 11 -8.16 4.47 -7.43
CA TRP A 11 -7.00 5.21 -7.92
C TRP A 11 -5.83 5.20 -6.92
N ALA A 12 -6.12 5.40 -5.63
CA ALA A 12 -5.13 5.30 -4.57
C ALA A 12 -4.51 3.91 -4.50
N GLY A 13 -5.32 2.84 -4.65
CA GLY A 13 -4.83 1.47 -4.69
C GLY A 13 -3.87 1.23 -5.86
N LEU A 14 -4.22 1.71 -7.06
CA LEU A 14 -3.37 1.63 -8.24
C LEU A 14 -2.04 2.39 -8.05
N GLN A 15 -2.10 3.62 -7.56
CA GLN A 15 -0.93 4.44 -7.25
C GLN A 15 -0.04 3.76 -6.19
N ASN A 16 -0.64 3.16 -5.17
CA ASN A 16 0.07 2.48 -4.10
C ASN A 16 0.79 1.22 -4.59
N ALA A 17 0.19 0.50 -5.54
CA ALA A 17 0.80 -0.69 -6.13
C ALA A 17 1.98 -0.36 -7.07
N LEU A 18 1.92 0.79 -7.75
CA LEU A 18 2.94 1.17 -8.75
C LEU A 18 4.15 1.90 -8.15
N ALA A 19 3.91 2.90 -7.29
CA ALA A 19 4.95 3.83 -6.84
C ALA A 19 5.05 3.98 -5.32
N GLY A 20 4.07 3.46 -4.56
CA GLY A 20 3.98 3.71 -3.11
C GLY A 20 3.59 5.16 -2.83
N GLY A 21 2.29 5.43 -2.68
CA GLY A 21 1.79 6.81 -2.55
C GLY A 21 0.27 6.95 -2.54
N GLY A 22 -0.48 5.86 -2.36
CA GLY A 22 -1.95 5.91 -2.36
C GLY A 22 -2.51 6.87 -1.33
N SER A 23 -1.78 7.05 -0.21
CA SER A 23 -2.12 7.98 0.87
C SER A 23 -2.31 9.42 0.40
N PHE A 24 -1.61 9.88 -0.65
CA PHE A 24 -1.80 11.24 -1.20
C PHE A 24 -3.19 11.47 -1.79
N VAL A 25 -3.89 10.41 -2.17
CA VAL A 25 -5.22 10.47 -2.80
C VAL A 25 -6.30 10.13 -1.78
N THR A 26 -6.08 9.13 -0.93
CA THR A 26 -7.04 8.74 0.12
C THR A 26 -7.14 9.76 1.25
N LEU A 27 -6.05 10.38 1.72
CA LEU A 27 -6.11 11.40 2.79
C LEU A 27 -7.04 12.59 2.45
N PRO A 28 -6.84 13.33 1.35
CA PRO A 28 -7.71 14.47 1.04
C PRO A 28 -9.15 14.03 0.77
N ALA A 29 -9.38 12.88 0.12
CA ALA A 29 -10.72 12.34 -0.10
C ALA A 29 -11.46 12.05 1.22
N LEU A 30 -10.74 11.53 2.21
CA LEU A 30 -11.26 11.22 3.54
C LEU A 30 -11.47 12.46 4.41
N ILE A 31 -10.59 13.46 4.32
CA ILE A 31 -10.77 14.76 4.99
C ILE A 31 -12.00 15.49 4.41
N VAL A 32 -12.18 15.49 3.09
CA VAL A 32 -13.36 16.07 2.43
C VAL A 32 -14.65 15.34 2.83
N SER A 33 -14.57 14.06 3.18
CA SER A 33 -15.72 13.30 3.71
C SER A 33 -16.10 13.65 5.15
N GLY A 34 -15.36 14.55 5.82
CA GLY A 34 -15.66 15.07 7.15
C GLY A 34 -14.88 14.40 8.29
N MET A 35 -13.89 13.55 7.98
CA MET A 35 -13.04 12.95 9.01
C MET A 35 -11.93 13.90 9.46
N THR A 36 -11.54 13.78 10.73
CA THR A 36 -10.35 14.48 11.24
C THR A 36 -9.09 13.97 10.53
N PRO A 37 -8.03 14.80 10.38
CA PRO A 37 -6.79 14.37 9.74
C PRO A 37 -6.17 13.12 10.37
N LEU A 38 -6.31 12.96 11.69
CA LEU A 38 -5.87 11.77 12.43
C LEU A 38 -6.65 10.52 11.99
N ALA A 39 -7.99 10.59 12.02
CA ALA A 39 -8.84 9.46 11.62
C ALA A 39 -8.62 9.12 10.14
N ALA A 40 -8.53 10.13 9.27
CA ALA A 40 -8.28 9.95 7.84
C ALA A 40 -6.95 9.25 7.54
N ASN A 41 -5.88 9.56 8.28
CA ASN A 41 -4.59 8.90 8.11
C ASN A 41 -4.66 7.41 8.52
N ILE A 42 -5.24 7.12 9.69
CA ILE A 42 -5.41 5.74 10.17
C ILE A 42 -6.24 4.93 9.18
N THR A 43 -7.41 5.46 8.76
CA THR A 43 -8.28 4.80 7.80
C THR A 43 -7.61 4.59 6.45
N SER A 44 -6.87 5.59 5.95
CA SER A 44 -6.09 5.47 4.70
C SER A 44 -5.08 4.33 4.77
N THR A 45 -4.33 4.23 5.87
CA THR A 45 -3.31 3.19 6.05
C THR A 45 -3.93 1.79 6.10
N VAL A 46 -5.01 1.63 6.86
CA VAL A 46 -5.74 0.36 6.95
C VAL A 46 -6.37 -0.03 5.62
N ALA A 47 -6.90 0.94 4.86
CA ALA A 47 -7.50 0.71 3.55
C ALA A 47 -6.46 0.27 2.50
N LEU A 48 -5.22 0.77 2.56
CA LEU A 48 -4.18 0.47 1.59
C LEU A 48 -3.37 -0.80 1.91
N PHE A 49 -3.33 -1.23 3.18
CA PHE A 49 -2.55 -2.38 3.62
C PHE A 49 -2.82 -3.69 2.85
N PRO A 50 -4.09 -4.12 2.61
CA PRO A 50 -4.38 -5.33 1.86
C PRO A 50 -3.83 -5.27 0.43
N GLY A 51 -3.80 -4.07 -0.17
CA GLY A 51 -3.26 -3.84 -1.51
C GLY A 51 -1.75 -4.11 -1.58
N GLN A 52 -1.00 -3.78 -0.53
CA GLN A 52 0.43 -4.08 -0.47
C GLN A 52 0.69 -5.59 -0.36
N VAL A 53 -0.06 -6.28 0.48
CA VAL A 53 0.02 -7.75 0.62
C VAL A 53 -0.30 -8.42 -0.71
N MET A 54 -1.38 -8.01 -1.37
CA MET A 54 -1.79 -8.57 -2.66
C MET A 54 -0.77 -8.29 -3.77
N SER A 55 -0.20 -7.08 -3.81
CA SER A 55 0.82 -6.70 -4.80
C SER A 55 2.08 -7.54 -4.65
N GLY A 56 2.51 -7.83 -3.42
CA GLY A 56 3.62 -8.73 -3.14
C GLY A 56 3.33 -10.18 -3.59
N ILE A 57 2.13 -10.69 -3.31
CA ILE A 57 1.72 -12.05 -3.70
C ILE A 57 1.57 -12.18 -5.22
N ALA A 58 1.00 -11.20 -5.90
CA ALA A 58 0.83 -11.20 -7.35
C ALA A 58 2.17 -11.00 -8.07
N GLY A 59 2.99 -10.07 -7.57
CA GLY A 59 4.31 -9.74 -8.10
C GLY A 59 5.35 -10.84 -7.93
N ARG A 60 5.16 -11.79 -6.99
CA ARG A 60 6.12 -12.88 -6.73
C ARG A 60 6.46 -13.71 -7.97
N ARG A 61 5.53 -13.84 -8.92
CA ARG A 61 5.72 -14.61 -10.15
C ARG A 61 6.51 -13.84 -11.23
N LEU A 62 6.62 -12.52 -11.10
CA LEU A 62 7.36 -11.66 -12.01
C LEU A 62 8.85 -11.57 -11.64
N VAL A 63 9.23 -12.04 -10.45
CA VAL A 63 10.62 -12.00 -9.97
C VAL A 63 11.40 -13.19 -10.56
N SER A 64 12.25 -12.93 -11.55
CA SER A 64 13.23 -13.88 -12.08
C SER A 64 14.60 -13.70 -11.42
N GLY A 65 15.24 -14.79 -10.99
CA GLY A 65 16.61 -14.77 -10.44
C GLY A 65 16.70 -14.86 -8.90
N ALA A 66 15.62 -14.54 -8.17
CA ALA A 66 15.56 -14.70 -6.71
C ALA A 66 15.30 -16.15 -6.25
N ASN A 67 15.00 -17.08 -7.17
CA ASN A 67 14.64 -18.47 -6.85
C ASN A 67 15.77 -19.27 -6.15
N ARG A 68 17.00 -18.74 -6.12
CA ARG A 68 18.14 -19.35 -5.44
C ARG A 68 18.28 -18.91 -3.97
N LEU A 69 17.54 -17.88 -3.56
CA LEU A 69 17.60 -17.33 -2.20
C LEU A 69 16.45 -17.91 -1.37
N PRO A 70 16.73 -18.45 -0.17
CA PRO A 70 15.67 -18.94 0.71
C PRO A 70 14.81 -17.77 1.19
N PHE A 71 13.53 -18.03 1.43
CA PHE A 71 12.57 -17.05 1.93
C PHE A 71 13.07 -16.32 3.19
N SER A 72 13.81 -17.02 4.07
CA SER A 72 14.39 -16.44 5.28
C SER A 72 15.39 -15.31 5.01
N VAL A 73 16.15 -15.38 3.91
CA VAL A 73 17.09 -14.31 3.53
C VAL A 73 16.33 -13.12 2.95
N LEU A 74 15.33 -13.36 2.10
CA LEU A 74 14.46 -12.30 1.59
C LEU A 74 13.72 -11.59 2.72
N PHE A 75 13.19 -12.35 3.68
CA PHE A 75 12.55 -11.82 4.87
C PHE A 75 13.54 -11.02 5.73
N GLY A 76 14.74 -11.56 5.99
CA GLY A 76 15.77 -10.87 6.75
C GLY A 76 16.19 -9.54 6.12
N VAL A 77 16.45 -9.52 4.80
CA VAL A 77 16.78 -8.29 4.08
C VAL A 77 15.62 -7.31 4.09
N SER A 78 14.37 -7.77 3.98
CA SER A 78 13.19 -6.91 4.03
C SER A 78 12.96 -6.31 5.43
N VAL A 79 13.23 -7.06 6.50
CA VAL A 79 13.13 -6.57 7.89
C VAL A 79 14.25 -5.57 8.18
N VAL A 80 15.50 -5.88 7.80
CA VAL A 80 16.64 -4.97 8.00
C VAL A 80 16.46 -3.71 7.17
N GLY A 81 16.04 -3.85 5.91
CA GLY A 81 15.72 -2.74 5.03
C GLY A 81 14.62 -1.85 5.62
N GLY A 82 13.50 -2.44 6.03
CA GLY A 82 12.37 -1.73 6.64
C GLY A 82 12.63 -1.15 8.04
N ALA A 83 13.66 -1.63 8.74
CA ALA A 83 14.09 -1.08 10.02
C ALA A 83 15.05 0.11 9.84
N LEU A 84 15.84 0.09 8.76
CA LEU A 84 16.79 1.15 8.42
C LEU A 84 16.15 2.30 7.62
N GLY A 85 15.01 2.07 6.96
CA GLY A 85 14.25 3.07 6.20
C GLY A 85 12.91 2.54 5.72
#